data_AF-A0A929WD63-F1
#
_entry.id   AF-A0A929WD63-F1
#
_cell.length_a   1.000
_cell.length_b   1.000
_cell.length_c   1.000
_cell.angle_alpha   90.00
_cell.angle_beta   90.00
_cell.angle_gamma   90.00
#
_symmetry.space_group_name_H-M   'P 1'
#
loop_
_entity.id
_entity.type
_entity.pdbx_description
1 polymer ?
#
loop_
_entity_poly.entity_id
_entity_poly.type
_entity_poly.pdbx_seq_one_letter_code
_entity_poly.pdbx_strand_id
1 'polypeptide(L)'
;ILEPTGPSDVALESIDLALVPGVAFDRNGGRLGHGKAYYDRFLAQSALQHLKRVGVCFDFQVVPSVPTEKHDVLMQRLIVV
;
A
#
# COMPACT_ATOMS: atom_id res chain seq x y z
N ILE A 1 -10.81 -11.52 8.33
CA ILE A 1 -11.06 -10.30 7.53
C ILE A 1 -12.22 -10.62 6.62
N LEU A 2 -13.21 -9.72 6.50
CA LEU A 2 -14.34 -9.93 5.58
C LEU A 2 -13.88 -9.57 4.17
N GLU A 3 -14.22 -10.41 3.20
CA GLU A 3 -13.93 -10.21 1.78
C GLU A 3 -15.26 -10.08 1.02
N PRO A 4 -15.32 -9.28 -0.06
CA PRO A 4 -16.49 -9.23 -0.92
C PRO A 4 -16.80 -10.61 -1.51
N THR A 5 -18.07 -11.03 -1.49
CA THR A 5 -18.52 -12.32 -2.03
C THR A 5 -19.19 -12.21 -3.40
N GLY A 6 -19.41 -10.99 -3.90
CA GLY A 6 -20.00 -10.72 -5.21
C GLY A 6 -18.97 -10.81 -6.34
N PRO A 7 -19.43 -10.77 -7.60
CA PRO A 7 -18.54 -10.66 -8.75
C PRO A 7 -17.68 -9.39 -8.65
N SER A 8 -16.43 -9.50 -9.10
CA SER A 8 -15.48 -8.38 -9.15
C SER A 8 -15.25 -7.98 -10.60
N ASP A 9 -16.16 -7.18 -11.15
CA ASP A 9 -16.07 -6.63 -12.51
C ASP A 9 -15.40 -5.25 -12.54
N VAL A 10 -14.46 -5.00 -11.62
CA VAL A 10 -13.72 -3.74 -11.56
C VAL A 10 -12.44 -3.87 -12.37
N ALA A 11 -12.36 -3.11 -13.46
CA ALA A 11 -11.12 -2.95 -14.21
C ALA A 11 -10.08 -2.28 -13.31
N LEU A 12 -8.88 -2.85 -13.20
CA LEU A 12 -7.82 -2.32 -12.35
C LEU A 12 -7.43 -0.88 -12.77
N GLU A 13 -7.51 -0.60 -14.06
CA GLU A 13 -7.23 0.70 -14.67
C GLU A 13 -8.22 1.80 -14.25
N SER A 14 -9.36 1.42 -13.67
CA SER A 14 -10.36 2.38 -13.16
C SER A 14 -10.12 2.81 -11.72
N ILE A 15 -9.10 2.26 -11.04
CA ILE A 15 -8.83 2.54 -9.64
C ILE A 15 -7.84 3.70 -9.51
N ASP A 16 -8.32 4.85 -9.06
CA ASP A 16 -7.49 6.05 -8.92
C ASP A 16 -6.67 6.11 -7.62
N LEU A 17 -7.11 5.43 -6.57
CA LEU A 17 -6.55 5.51 -5.22
C LEU A 17 -6.62 4.18 -4.48
N ALA A 18 -5.51 3.80 -3.84
CA ALA A 18 -5.44 2.70 -2.89
C ALA A 18 -5.01 3.22 -1.50
N LEU A 19 -5.82 2.91 -0.50
CA LEU A 19 -5.47 3.07 0.90
C LEU A 19 -4.80 1.77 1.36
N VAL A 20 -3.52 1.87 1.69
CA VAL A 20 -2.67 0.70 1.94
C VAL A 20 -2.36 0.62 3.44
N PRO A 21 -2.84 -0.41 4.15
CA PRO A 21 -2.48 -0.62 5.55
C PRO A 21 -1.07 -1.22 5.68
N GLY A 22 -0.51 -1.09 6.88
CA GLY A 22 0.82 -1.60 7.22
C GLY A 22 1.02 -1.69 8.73
N VAL A 23 2.07 -2.39 9.12
CA VAL A 23 2.53 -2.52 10.52
C VAL A 23 3.36 -1.30 10.90
N ALA A 24 4.22 -0.83 10.00
CA ALA A 24 5.03 0.37 10.18
C ALA A 24 5.19 1.12 8.85
N PHE A 25 5.43 2.43 8.95
CA PHE A 25 5.68 3.32 7.84
C PHE A 25 6.83 4.27 8.17
N ASP A 26 7.51 4.79 7.15
CA ASP A 26 8.46 5.90 7.32
C ASP A 26 8.11 7.10 6.43
N ARG A 27 8.74 8.24 6.70
CA ARG A 27 8.49 9.49 5.97
C ARG A 27 8.99 9.49 4.52
N ASN A 28 9.77 8.48 4.12
CA ASN A 28 10.21 8.27 2.74
C ASN A 28 9.23 7.39 1.95
N GLY A 29 8.13 6.96 2.57
CA GLY A 29 7.11 6.10 1.95
C GLY A 29 7.38 4.61 2.12
N GLY A 30 8.42 4.23 2.87
CA GLY A 30 8.65 2.84 3.25
C GLY A 30 7.46 2.30 4.03
N ARG A 31 7.12 1.03 3.78
CA ARG A 31 5.97 0.35 4.38
C ARG A 31 6.35 -1.07 4.74
N LEU A 32 6.14 -1.44 6.00
CA LEU A 32 6.27 -2.81 6.46
C LEU A 32 4.88 -3.47 6.51
N GLY A 33 4.65 -4.48 5.68
CA GLY A 33 3.45 -5.32 5.73
C GLY A 33 3.58 -6.50 6.70
N HIS A 34 2.61 -7.41 6.70
CA HIS A 34 2.65 -8.66 7.48
C HIS A 34 3.51 -9.78 6.84
N GLY A 35 4.48 -9.43 5.99
CA GLY A 35 5.48 -10.38 5.46
C GLY A 35 5.09 -11.23 4.24
N LYS A 36 3.86 -11.10 3.69
CA LYS A 36 3.43 -11.87 2.50
C LYS A 36 3.57 -11.15 1.16
N ALA A 37 4.06 -9.90 1.16
CA ALA A 37 4.25 -9.06 -0.01
C ALA A 37 3.04 -8.98 -0.97
N TYR A 38 1.80 -9.08 -0.44
CA TYR A 38 0.58 -9.02 -1.28
C TYR A 38 0.43 -7.67 -1.97
N TYR A 39 0.58 -6.58 -1.21
CA TYR A 39 0.46 -5.23 -1.76
C TYR A 39 1.61 -4.90 -2.70
N ASP A 40 2.83 -5.36 -2.45
CA ASP A 40 3.97 -5.07 -3.32
C ASP A 40 3.75 -5.73 -4.70
N ARG A 41 3.31 -7.00 -4.73
CA ARG A 41 2.93 -7.69 -5.99
C ARG A 41 1.73 -7.05 -6.68
N PHE A 42 0.73 -6.60 -5.93
CA PHE A 42 -0.45 -5.96 -6.50
C PHE A 42 -0.08 -4.61 -7.13
N LEU A 43 0.59 -3.74 -6.37
CA LEU A 43 0.89 -2.37 -6.76
C LEU A 43 1.99 -2.26 -7.84
N ALA A 44 2.80 -3.30 -8.03
CA ALA A 44 3.81 -3.34 -9.09
C ALA A 44 3.25 -3.60 -10.50
N GLN A 45 1.94 -3.88 -10.63
CA GLN A 45 1.32 -4.17 -11.93
C GLN A 45 1.32 -2.94 -12.84
N SER A 46 1.60 -3.14 -14.13
CA SER A 46 1.63 -2.07 -15.12
C SER A 46 0.28 -1.35 -15.26
N ALA A 47 -0.83 -2.07 -15.12
CA ALA A 47 -2.19 -1.51 -15.10
C ALA A 47 -2.40 -0.45 -14.01
N LEU A 48 -1.61 -0.49 -12.93
CA LEU A 48 -1.74 0.38 -11.76
C LEU A 48 -0.69 1.49 -11.71
N GLN A 49 0.02 1.78 -12.80
CA GLN A 49 1.04 2.85 -12.80
C GLN A 49 0.49 4.24 -12.44
N HIS A 50 -0.78 4.50 -12.74
CA HIS A 50 -1.46 5.77 -12.41
C HIS A 50 -2.06 5.79 -11.00
N LEU A 51 -2.14 4.63 -10.32
CA LEU A 51 -2.78 4.47 -9.03
C LEU A 51 -2.06 5.30 -7.95
N LYS A 52 -2.82 6.14 -7.24
CA LYS A 52 -2.30 6.84 -6.07
C LYS A 52 -2.22 5.89 -4.89
N ARG A 53 -1.06 5.81 -4.26
CA ARG A 53 -0.78 4.88 -3.15
C ARG A 53 -0.60 5.66 -1.87
N VAL A 54 -1.53 5.48 -0.93
CA VAL A 54 -1.55 6.23 0.33
C VAL A 54 -1.52 5.27 1.51
N GLY A 55 -0.48 5.37 2.33
CA GLY A 55 -0.42 4.66 3.60
C GLY A 55 -1.38 5.28 4.60
N VAL A 56 -2.19 4.47 5.28
CA VAL A 56 -3.05 4.92 6.39
C VAL A 56 -2.58 4.25 7.65
N CYS A 57 -2.23 5.04 8.66
CA CYS A 57 -1.59 4.53 9.87
C CYS A 57 -1.86 5.40 11.10
N PHE A 58 -1.63 4.84 12.28
CA PHE A 58 -1.56 5.60 13.53
C PHE A 58 -0.17 6.25 13.69
N ASP A 59 -0.09 7.29 14.51
CA ASP A 59 1.16 8.01 14.77
C ASP A 59 2.29 7.09 15.27
N PHE A 60 1.98 6.14 16.16
CA PHE A 60 2.97 5.19 16.69
C PHE A 60 3.53 4.21 15.64
N GLN A 61 2.88 4.09 14.47
CA GLN A 61 3.35 3.23 13.39
C GLN A 61 4.34 3.97 12.46
N VAL A 62 4.51 5.28 12.63
CA VAL A 62 5.50 6.05 11.89
C VAL A 62 6.85 5.95 12.60
N VAL A 63 7.78 5.23 12.00
CA VAL A 63 9.13 4.97 12.53
C VAL A 63 10.19 5.76 11.75
N PRO A 64 11.41 5.93 12.29
CA PRO A 64 12.46 6.68 11.60
C PRO A 64 12.83 6.12 10.22
N SER A 65 12.81 4.79 10.07
CA SER A 65 13.15 4.10 8.82
C SER A 65 12.52 2.71 8.80
N VAL A 66 11.93 2.36 7.66
CA VAL A 66 11.52 0.99 7.35
C VAL A 66 12.58 0.40 6.41
N PRO A 67 13.14 -0.79 6.71
CA PRO A 67 13.99 -1.50 5.75
C PRO A 67 13.19 -1.83 4.50
N THR A 68 13.70 -1.41 3.33
CA THR A 68 13.06 -1.66 2.03
C THR A 68 14.00 -2.34 1.06
N GLU A 69 13.46 -3.18 0.20
CA GLU A 69 14.14 -3.80 -0.93
C GLU A 69 13.74 -3.14 -2.27
N LYS A 70 14.50 -3.43 -3.34
CA LYS A 70 14.27 -2.83 -4.67
C LYS A 70 12.89 -3.13 -5.26
N HIS A 71 12.27 -4.21 -4.82
CA HIS A 71 10.97 -4.65 -5.31
C HIS A 71 9.81 -4.11 -4.46
N ASP A 72 10.10 -3.44 -3.33
CA ASP A 72 9.08 -2.86 -2.48
C ASP A 72 8.48 -1.61 -3.12
N VAL A 73 7.17 -1.50 -3.00
CA VAL A 73 6.41 -0.44 -3.65
C VAL A 73 6.13 0.67 -2.65
N LEU A 74 6.88 1.78 -2.75
CA LEU A 74 6.82 2.89 -1.80
C LEU A 74 5.48 3.65 -1.85
N MET A 75 4.98 4.07 -0.69
CA MET A 75 3.80 4.93 -0.58
C MET A 75 4.13 6.35 -1.03
N GLN A 76 3.19 7.00 -1.71
CA GLN A 76 3.36 8.37 -2.18
C GLN A 76 3.00 9.39 -1.11
N ARG A 77 2.07 9.04 -0.21
CA ARG A 77 1.65 9.86 0.93
C ARG A 77 1.30 8.97 2.11
N LEU A 78 1.35 9.56 3.30
CA LEU A 78 0.83 8.98 4.53
C LEU A 78 -0.30 9.85 5.07
N ILE A 79 -1.37 9.22 5.52
CA ILE A 79 -2.42 9.83 6.34
C ILE A 79 -2.28 9.22 7.73
N VAL A 80 -1.92 10.07 8.68
CA VAL A 80 -1.81 9.70 10.09
C VAL A 80 -3.12 10.05 10.78
N VAL A 81 -3.71 9.07 11.46
CA VAL A 81 -5.01 9.16 12.15
C VAL A 81 -4.82 9.08 13.66
#